data_AF-A0A9W6WZU8-F1
#
_entry.id   AF-A0A9W6WZU8-F1
#
_cell.length_a   1.000
_cell.length_b   1.000
_cell.length_c   1.000
_cell.angle_alpha   90.00
_cell.angle_beta   90.00
_cell.angle_gamma   90.00
#
_symmetry.space_group_name_H-M   'P 1'
#
loop_
_entity.id
_entity.type
_entity.pdbx_description
1 polymer ?
#
loop_
_entity_poly.entity_id
_entity_poly.type
_entity_poly.pdbx_seq_one_letter_code
_entity_poly.pdbx_strand_id
1 'polypeptide(L)'
;MKWAFAVLFTALAVVDVLAQTTGQEVEILVGAGCKFSNYTTLPKAKPSMPSYRLQLDPGLGKGIYVLHFSQFNLPEEDVLVVRASDAPTASSPVAVLSGKNATGRFYSTAISGNGVELELFKAAALGKAKSSSCYGFTVNGLLFTPKEIVEEAKHLKLAVKVPLTNMTKGADSDDDENNESLCGTDESVEAACAPSSTNSDEGAVMLAKSQPVARLSIIKENGMEIAYCTGWLLGCDGHLITNQHCIGDNQDALNTKVEFLAESTSCGGDETCDSRGGCPGPVGASTTTLVAVSEDLDYALVRLGSNTSTANYSALYEKTGGYLQFRGSGPVLDENIYIPQHPLGYGKRIAWLYDGQPGRIESLTVTECRKDDVGYYVDTQEGSSGSPIIGTSDNNVIALHHCGGCLNGAIPAQSIIADLTKKGVLPKCTVAK
;
A
#
# COMPACT_ATOMS: atom_id res chain seq x y z
N MET A 1 1.53 -82.01 18.95
CA MET A 1 2.16 -81.26 20.06
C MET A 1 2.62 -79.90 19.53
N LYS A 2 2.18 -78.83 20.20
CA LYS A 2 2.60 -77.42 20.12
C LYS A 2 2.62 -76.75 18.73
N TRP A 3 1.53 -76.03 18.43
CA TRP A 3 1.50 -74.92 17.48
C TRP A 3 1.84 -73.62 18.24
N ALA A 4 2.78 -72.84 17.72
CA ALA A 4 3.13 -71.53 18.27
C ALA A 4 2.22 -70.46 17.64
N PHE A 5 1.43 -69.77 18.47
CA PHE A 5 0.74 -68.55 18.09
C PHE A 5 1.67 -67.36 18.34
N ALA A 6 1.99 -66.61 17.28
CA ALA A 6 2.57 -65.28 17.39
C ALA A 6 1.43 -64.27 17.61
N VAL A 7 1.48 -63.55 18.74
CA VAL A 7 0.60 -62.41 19.01
C VAL A 7 1.31 -61.15 18.53
N LEU A 8 0.78 -60.54 17.48
CA LEU A 8 1.23 -59.26 16.94
C LEU A 8 0.59 -58.13 17.79
N PHE A 9 1.40 -57.41 18.57
CA PHE A 9 0.97 -56.16 19.20
C PHE A 9 1.07 -55.04 18.14
N THR A 10 -0.06 -54.58 17.62
CA THR A 10 -0.15 -53.35 16.84
C THR A 10 -0.11 -52.15 17.81
N ALA A 11 1.03 -51.46 17.84
CA ALA A 11 1.10 -50.14 18.46
C ALA A 11 0.33 -49.14 17.57
N LEU A 12 -0.83 -48.68 18.04
CA LEU A 12 -1.45 -47.47 17.49
C LEU A 12 -0.60 -46.27 17.92
N ALA A 13 0.22 -45.76 17.02
CA ALA A 13 0.77 -44.42 17.14
C ALA A 13 -0.36 -43.44 16.83
N VAL A 14 -0.91 -42.81 17.87
CA VAL A 14 -1.74 -41.61 17.71
C VAL A 14 -0.76 -40.49 17.37
N VAL A 15 -0.66 -40.19 16.07
CA VAL A 15 0.01 -38.98 15.60
C VAL A 15 -1.03 -37.86 15.76
N ASP A 16 -0.98 -37.16 16.88
CA ASP A 16 -1.62 -35.85 16.98
C ASP A 16 -0.89 -34.93 16.00
N VAL A 17 -1.51 -34.75 14.82
CA VAL A 17 -1.09 -33.73 13.87
C VAL A 17 -1.48 -32.40 14.47
N LEU A 18 -0.56 -31.79 15.21
CA LEU A 18 -0.57 -30.35 15.44
C LEU A 18 -0.43 -29.70 14.06
N ALA A 19 -1.56 -29.29 13.48
CA ALA A 19 -1.58 -28.45 12.31
C ALA A 19 -0.91 -27.12 12.68
N GLN A 20 0.38 -26.98 12.37
CA GLN A 20 1.06 -25.69 12.36
C GLN A 20 0.41 -24.85 11.25
N THR A 21 -0.33 -23.82 11.65
CA THR A 21 -0.87 -22.82 10.74
C THR A 21 0.28 -22.04 10.14
N THR A 22 0.62 -22.30 8.89
CA THR A 22 1.64 -21.59 8.11
C THR A 22 1.16 -20.22 7.59
N GLY A 23 -0.01 -19.75 8.01
CA GLY A 23 -0.58 -18.47 7.59
C GLY A 23 0.14 -17.29 8.23
N GLN A 24 0.49 -16.29 7.44
CA GLN A 24 1.06 -15.03 7.92
C GLN A 24 -0.06 -14.22 8.59
N GLU A 25 0.12 -13.87 9.87
CA GLU A 25 -0.78 -12.97 10.59
C GLU A 25 -0.42 -11.52 10.22
N VAL A 26 -1.40 -10.80 9.68
CA VAL A 26 -1.31 -9.39 9.30
C VAL A 26 -2.16 -8.59 10.27
N GLU A 27 -1.51 -7.71 11.05
CA GLU A 27 -2.20 -6.77 11.91
C GLU A 27 -2.88 -5.69 11.04
N ILE A 28 -4.18 -5.47 11.25
CA ILE A 28 -4.98 -4.44 10.58
C ILE A 28 -5.92 -3.81 11.61
N LEU A 29 -6.54 -2.66 11.31
CA LEU A 29 -7.59 -2.12 12.17
C LEU A 29 -8.70 -1.48 11.33
N VAL A 30 -9.80 -2.23 11.16
CA VAL A 30 -10.96 -1.82 10.36
C VAL A 30 -12.27 -2.24 11.02
N GLY A 31 -13.36 -1.55 10.68
CA GLY A 31 -14.68 -1.90 11.17
C GLY A 31 -15.67 -0.73 11.15
N ALA A 32 -16.87 -0.98 11.64
CA ALA A 32 -17.95 0.01 11.67
C ALA A 32 -18.63 0.03 13.04
N GLY A 33 -19.10 1.21 13.45
CA GLY A 33 -19.67 1.40 14.78
C GLY A 33 -18.59 1.46 15.86
N CYS A 34 -19.04 1.64 17.09
CA CYS A 34 -18.17 1.68 18.27
C CYS A 34 -17.02 2.67 18.20
N LYS A 35 -15.80 2.15 18.02
CA LYS A 35 -14.56 2.92 18.03
C LYS A 35 -14.30 3.66 16.71
N PHE A 36 -15.02 3.29 15.65
CA PHE A 36 -14.81 3.81 14.30
C PHE A 36 -15.84 4.85 13.89
N SER A 37 -17.08 4.67 14.31
CA SER A 37 -18.18 5.58 13.98
C SER A 37 -19.36 5.40 14.93
N ASN A 38 -20.28 6.35 14.92
CA ASN A 38 -21.55 6.15 15.61
C ASN A 38 -22.44 5.19 14.79
N TYR A 39 -22.66 3.99 15.31
CA TYR A 39 -23.46 2.97 14.62
C TYR A 39 -24.88 3.43 14.28
N THR A 40 -25.47 4.33 15.08
CA THR A 40 -26.83 4.82 14.83
C THR A 40 -26.90 5.81 13.67
N THR A 41 -25.78 6.46 13.31
CA THR A 41 -25.75 7.44 12.21
C THR A 41 -25.43 6.81 10.85
N LEU A 42 -25.04 5.53 10.81
CA LEU A 42 -24.87 4.80 9.55
C LEU A 42 -26.17 4.76 8.74
N PRO A 43 -26.11 4.97 7.40
CA PRO A 43 -27.30 5.05 6.55
C PRO A 43 -28.07 3.73 6.54
N LYS A 44 -29.39 3.79 6.32
CA LYS A 44 -30.18 2.56 6.12
C LYS A 44 -29.81 1.93 4.78
N ALA A 45 -29.72 0.60 4.77
CA ALA A 45 -29.45 -0.13 3.54
C ALA A 45 -30.59 0.04 2.52
N LYS A 46 -30.22 0.14 1.26
CA LYS A 46 -31.12 0.09 0.10
C LYS A 46 -30.85 -1.22 -0.67
N PRO A 47 -31.77 -1.69 -1.54
CA PRO A 47 -31.60 -2.96 -2.25
C PRO A 47 -30.28 -3.12 -3.03
N SER A 48 -29.67 -2.01 -3.46
CA SER A 48 -28.39 -1.98 -4.19
C SER A 48 -27.23 -1.35 -3.42
N MET A 49 -27.45 -0.88 -2.18
CA MET A 49 -26.44 -0.18 -1.39
C MET A 49 -26.50 -0.64 0.07
N PRO A 50 -25.45 -1.31 0.59
CA PRO A 50 -25.38 -1.64 2.01
C PRO A 50 -25.32 -0.36 2.87
N SER A 51 -25.59 -0.51 4.16
CA SER A 51 -25.43 0.56 5.16
C SER A 51 -23.97 0.96 5.37
N TYR A 52 -23.06 0.02 5.13
CA TYR A 52 -21.62 0.21 5.16
C TYR A 52 -20.98 -0.87 4.29
N ARG A 53 -19.99 -0.52 3.49
CA ARG A 53 -19.22 -1.45 2.67
C ARG A 53 -17.74 -1.22 2.96
N LEU A 54 -17.02 -2.31 3.20
CA LEU A 54 -15.58 -2.32 3.44
C LEU A 54 -14.96 -3.29 2.46
N GLN A 55 -14.16 -2.77 1.53
CA GLN A 55 -13.37 -3.58 0.64
C GLN A 55 -11.97 -3.71 1.23
N LEU A 56 -11.71 -4.84 1.86
CA LEU A 56 -10.43 -5.17 2.46
C LEU A 56 -9.56 -5.93 1.44
N ASP A 57 -8.77 -5.19 0.69
CA ASP A 57 -7.68 -5.73 -0.14
C ASP A 57 -6.33 -5.26 0.43
N PRO A 58 -5.70 -6.05 1.33
CA PRO A 58 -4.37 -5.73 1.84
C PRO A 58 -3.27 -5.95 0.79
N GLY A 59 -3.63 -6.22 -0.47
CA GLY A 59 -2.73 -6.47 -1.59
C GLY A 59 -1.86 -7.71 -1.44
N LEU A 60 -2.30 -8.70 -0.65
CA LEU A 60 -1.57 -9.97 -0.45
C LEU A 60 -1.74 -10.92 -1.64
N GLY A 61 -2.59 -10.56 -2.61
CA GLY A 61 -2.83 -11.34 -3.81
C GLY A 61 -3.82 -12.50 -3.59
N LYS A 62 -3.80 -13.49 -4.48
CA LYS A 62 -4.77 -14.58 -4.44
C LYS A 62 -4.43 -15.59 -3.35
N GLY A 63 -5.37 -15.83 -2.44
CA GLY A 63 -5.13 -16.73 -1.32
C GLY A 63 -6.39 -17.07 -0.53
N ILE A 64 -6.15 -17.57 0.69
CA ILE A 64 -7.16 -17.81 1.70
C ILE A 64 -6.98 -16.77 2.80
N TYR A 65 -8.07 -16.04 3.07
CA TYR A 65 -8.18 -14.99 4.05
C TYR A 65 -9.03 -15.46 5.23
N VAL A 66 -8.60 -15.21 6.46
CA VAL A 66 -9.39 -15.44 7.68
C VAL A 66 -9.32 -14.21 8.55
N LEU A 67 -10.46 -13.53 8.73
CA LEU A 67 -10.54 -12.30 9.52
C LEU A 67 -10.61 -12.61 11.01
N HIS A 68 -9.87 -11.88 11.82
CA HIS A 68 -9.99 -11.91 13.28
C HIS A 68 -10.88 -10.75 13.76
N PHE A 69 -12.11 -11.07 14.13
CA PHE A 69 -13.03 -10.14 14.77
C PHE A 69 -12.69 -10.03 16.25
N SER A 70 -12.09 -8.91 16.67
CA SER A 70 -11.81 -8.61 18.08
C SER A 70 -13.01 -8.03 18.82
N GLN A 71 -14.02 -7.59 18.08
CA GLN A 71 -15.34 -7.21 18.60
C GLN A 71 -16.39 -7.42 17.51
N PHE A 72 -17.53 -8.00 17.87
CA PHE A 72 -18.70 -8.08 17.01
C PHE A 72 -19.95 -7.99 17.88
N ASN A 73 -20.78 -6.98 17.64
CA ASN A 73 -22.04 -6.80 18.34
C ASN A 73 -22.98 -5.99 17.45
N LEU A 74 -23.86 -6.65 16.70
CA LEU A 74 -24.86 -5.98 15.88
C LEU A 74 -26.25 -6.10 16.53
N PRO A 75 -27.19 -5.19 16.24
CA PRO A 75 -28.61 -5.43 16.50
C PRO A 75 -29.06 -6.76 15.90
N GLU A 76 -30.02 -7.44 16.53
CA GLU A 76 -30.40 -8.83 16.19
C GLU A 76 -30.73 -9.03 14.71
N GLU A 77 -31.40 -8.05 14.11
CA GLU A 77 -31.89 -8.08 12.72
C GLU A 77 -30.87 -7.51 11.70
N ASP A 78 -29.76 -6.95 12.18
CA ASP A 78 -28.70 -6.44 11.31
C ASP A 78 -27.75 -7.59 10.93
N VAL A 79 -27.25 -7.56 9.69
CA VAL A 79 -26.37 -8.60 9.16
C VAL A 79 -25.11 -8.01 8.54
N LEU A 80 -23.97 -8.66 8.80
CA LEU A 80 -22.72 -8.45 8.08
C LEU A 80 -22.54 -9.58 7.07
N VAL A 81 -22.54 -9.24 5.79
CA VAL A 81 -22.29 -10.16 4.69
C VAL A 81 -20.80 -10.12 4.36
N VAL A 82 -20.18 -11.30 4.25
CA VAL A 82 -18.76 -11.47 3.95
C VAL A 82 -18.63 -12.12 2.57
N ARG A 83 -17.86 -11.51 1.68
CA ARG A 83 -17.60 -11.96 0.30
C ARG A 83 -16.11 -11.95 -0.01
N ALA A 84 -15.71 -12.64 -1.07
CA ALA A 84 -14.40 -12.43 -1.68
C ALA A 84 -14.48 -11.22 -2.61
N SER A 85 -13.48 -10.32 -2.57
CA SER A 85 -13.51 -9.05 -3.33
C SER A 85 -13.52 -9.23 -4.86
N ASP A 86 -13.00 -10.35 -5.35
CA ASP A 86 -12.99 -10.72 -6.77
C ASP A 86 -14.23 -11.52 -7.21
N ALA A 87 -15.16 -11.80 -6.30
CA ALA A 87 -16.36 -12.53 -6.62
C ALA A 87 -17.39 -11.61 -7.31
N PRO A 88 -18.06 -12.07 -8.38
CA PRO A 88 -19.17 -11.31 -8.97
C PRO A 88 -20.22 -10.99 -7.89
N THR A 89 -20.83 -9.80 -7.93
CA THR A 89 -21.86 -9.36 -6.97
C THR A 89 -23.06 -10.32 -6.87
N ALA A 90 -23.33 -11.10 -7.92
CA ALA A 90 -24.37 -12.13 -7.95
C ALA A 90 -23.98 -13.46 -7.27
N SER A 91 -22.72 -13.62 -6.84
CA SER A 91 -22.25 -14.83 -6.15
C SER A 91 -22.87 -14.97 -4.76
N SER A 92 -22.98 -16.20 -4.27
CA SER A 92 -23.38 -16.43 -2.87
C SER A 92 -22.32 -15.89 -1.92
N PRO A 93 -22.70 -15.21 -0.84
CA PRO A 93 -21.73 -14.73 0.13
C PRO A 93 -21.02 -15.89 0.82
N VAL A 94 -19.76 -15.67 1.21
CA VAL A 94 -18.95 -16.64 1.95
C VAL A 94 -19.50 -16.85 3.34
N ALA A 95 -20.01 -15.78 3.98
CA ALA A 95 -20.73 -15.85 5.23
C ALA A 95 -21.77 -14.74 5.36
N VAL A 96 -22.79 -14.98 6.19
CA VAL A 96 -23.75 -13.97 6.64
C VAL A 96 -23.81 -14.05 8.16
N LEU A 97 -23.27 -13.03 8.82
CA LEU A 97 -23.17 -12.93 10.28
C LEU A 97 -24.26 -12.00 10.81
N SER A 98 -25.28 -12.56 11.45
CA SER A 98 -26.36 -11.79 12.09
C SER A 98 -26.00 -11.43 13.53
N GLY A 99 -26.44 -10.26 14.01
CA GLY A 99 -26.34 -9.88 15.42
C GLY A 99 -27.05 -10.85 16.39
N LYS A 100 -28.01 -11.64 15.90
CA LYS A 100 -28.67 -12.71 16.65
C LYS A 100 -27.77 -13.93 16.88
N ASN A 101 -26.86 -14.20 15.94
CA ASN A 101 -26.12 -15.47 15.87
C ASN A 101 -24.61 -15.33 16.10
N ALA A 102 -24.08 -14.10 16.04
CA ALA A 102 -22.66 -13.83 16.24
C ALA A 102 -22.48 -12.66 17.23
N THR A 103 -21.60 -12.85 18.21
CA THR A 103 -21.20 -11.80 19.16
C THR A 103 -19.81 -12.09 19.71
N GLY A 104 -19.12 -11.06 20.19
CA GLY A 104 -17.84 -11.20 20.87
C GLY A 104 -16.65 -11.31 19.92
N ARG A 105 -15.75 -12.25 20.20
CA ARG A 105 -14.46 -12.42 19.52
C ARG A 105 -14.40 -13.76 18.79
N PHE A 106 -14.04 -13.75 17.52
CA PHE A 106 -13.95 -14.97 16.72
C PHE A 106 -13.14 -14.76 15.42
N TYR A 107 -12.74 -15.86 14.80
CA TYR A 107 -12.22 -15.87 13.43
C TYR A 107 -13.33 -16.16 12.43
N SER A 108 -13.29 -15.53 11.25
CA SER A 108 -14.22 -15.85 10.17
C SER A 108 -14.01 -17.26 9.64
N THR A 109 -14.96 -17.73 8.82
CA THR A 109 -14.66 -18.81 7.88
C THR A 109 -13.59 -18.36 6.88
N ALA A 110 -12.88 -19.33 6.30
CA ALA A 110 -11.92 -19.10 5.22
C ALA A 110 -12.59 -18.48 3.99
N ILE A 111 -11.99 -17.42 3.46
CA ILE A 111 -12.45 -16.67 2.29
C ILE A 111 -11.38 -16.84 1.20
N SER A 112 -11.70 -17.57 0.14
CA SER A 112 -10.79 -17.74 -1.00
C SER A 112 -11.04 -16.63 -2.02
N GLY A 113 -10.01 -15.87 -2.37
CA GLY A 113 -10.12 -14.77 -3.32
C GLY A 113 -8.86 -13.92 -3.39
N ASN A 114 -8.98 -12.72 -3.94
CA ASN A 114 -7.91 -11.71 -3.94
C ASN A 114 -8.00 -10.74 -2.76
N GLY A 115 -9.09 -10.79 -1.99
CA GLY A 115 -9.36 -9.93 -0.85
C GLY A 115 -10.71 -10.29 -0.21
N VAL A 116 -11.15 -9.49 0.76
CA VAL A 116 -12.42 -9.67 1.46
C VAL A 116 -13.30 -8.43 1.30
N GLU A 117 -14.58 -8.61 1.00
CA GLU A 117 -15.57 -7.54 1.04
C GLU A 117 -16.55 -7.78 2.21
N LEU A 118 -16.77 -6.76 3.03
CA LEU A 118 -17.66 -6.75 4.18
C LEU A 118 -18.78 -5.74 3.96
N GLU A 119 -20.02 -6.23 3.89
CA GLU A 119 -21.21 -5.40 3.65
C GLU A 119 -22.16 -5.49 4.85
N LEU A 120 -22.36 -4.38 5.57
CA LEU A 120 -23.31 -4.29 6.67
C LEU A 120 -24.68 -3.84 6.15
N PHE A 121 -25.74 -4.55 6.51
CA PHE A 121 -27.12 -4.20 6.20
C PHE A 121 -27.89 -3.95 7.49
N LYS A 122 -28.31 -2.69 7.72
CA LYS A 122 -29.17 -2.33 8.85
C LYS A 122 -30.63 -2.64 8.52
N ALA A 123 -31.32 -3.31 9.43
CA ALA A 123 -32.76 -3.54 9.34
C ALA A 123 -33.55 -2.23 9.54
N ALA A 124 -34.74 -2.14 8.93
CA ALA A 124 -35.53 -0.91 8.88
C ALA A 124 -36.03 -0.42 10.26
N ALA A 125 -36.12 -1.32 11.26
CA ALA A 125 -36.58 -1.04 12.61
C ALA A 125 -35.43 -1.22 13.61
N LEU A 126 -35.02 -0.13 14.27
CA LEU A 126 -34.22 -0.22 15.49
C LEU A 126 -35.10 -0.85 16.57
N GLY A 127 -35.07 -2.18 16.70
CA GLY A 127 -35.50 -2.82 17.95
C GLY A 127 -34.78 -2.13 19.10
N LYS A 128 -35.52 -1.73 20.16
CA LYS A 128 -35.07 -0.86 21.25
C LYS A 128 -33.59 -1.10 21.61
N ALA A 129 -32.70 -0.29 21.03
CA ALA A 129 -31.27 -0.38 21.30
C ALA A 129 -31.09 -0.23 22.80
N LYS A 130 -30.51 -1.24 23.46
CA LYS A 130 -30.16 -1.09 24.88
C LYS A 130 -29.08 -0.01 24.93
N SER A 131 -29.43 1.12 25.56
CA SER A 131 -28.67 2.38 25.60
C SER A 131 -27.22 2.28 26.11
N SER A 132 -26.73 1.11 26.52
CA SER A 132 -25.39 0.92 27.10
C SER A 132 -24.47 -0.03 26.34
N SER A 133 -24.94 -0.75 25.32
CA SER A 133 -24.09 -1.66 24.54
C SER A 133 -23.63 -1.03 23.23
N CYS A 134 -22.32 -0.97 23.03
CA CYS A 134 -21.70 -0.49 21.82
C CYS A 134 -22.00 -1.42 20.64
N TYR A 135 -22.70 -0.93 19.61
CA TYR A 135 -23.00 -1.69 18.40
C TYR A 135 -21.97 -1.43 17.30
N GLY A 136 -21.58 -2.49 16.59
CA GLY A 136 -20.55 -2.45 15.56
C GLY A 136 -19.74 -3.73 15.50
N PHE A 137 -18.72 -3.73 14.64
CA PHE A 137 -17.71 -4.78 14.59
C PHE A 137 -16.32 -4.18 14.42
N THR A 138 -15.31 -4.98 14.78
CA THR A 138 -13.91 -4.64 14.65
C THR A 138 -13.17 -5.88 14.20
N VAL A 139 -12.45 -5.74 13.08
CA VAL A 139 -11.42 -6.68 12.66
C VAL A 139 -10.08 -6.06 13.03
N ASN A 140 -9.26 -6.80 13.78
CA ASN A 140 -7.93 -6.32 14.17
C ASN A 140 -6.77 -7.20 13.65
N GLY A 141 -7.07 -8.19 12.83
CA GLY A 141 -6.08 -9.10 12.29
C GLY A 141 -6.65 -9.91 11.14
N LEU A 142 -5.74 -10.40 10.31
CA LEU A 142 -6.04 -11.23 9.16
C LEU A 142 -5.00 -12.35 9.10
N LEU A 143 -5.43 -13.60 9.02
CA LEU A 143 -4.55 -14.71 8.64
C LEU A 143 -4.63 -14.86 7.13
N PHE A 144 -3.49 -14.84 6.46
CA PHE A 144 -3.37 -15.06 5.03
C PHE A 144 -2.56 -16.30 4.72
N THR A 145 -3.08 -17.15 3.86
CA THR A 145 -2.34 -18.27 3.27
C THR A 145 -2.33 -18.10 1.75
N PRO A 146 -1.17 -17.88 1.12
CA PRO A 146 -1.11 -17.81 -0.33
C PRO A 146 -1.62 -19.13 -0.92
N LYS A 147 -2.44 -19.04 -1.97
CA LYS A 147 -2.85 -20.24 -2.69
C LYS A 147 -1.67 -20.61 -3.58
N GLU A 148 -0.81 -21.51 -3.09
CA GLU A 148 0.41 -21.99 -3.77
C GLU A 148 0.16 -22.07 -5.28
N ILE A 149 0.73 -21.12 -6.03
CA ILE A 149 0.89 -21.32 -7.45
C ILE A 149 2.09 -22.25 -7.55
N VAL A 150 1.84 -23.49 -7.96
CA VAL A 150 2.86 -24.48 -8.36
C VAL A 150 3.67 -24.00 -9.60
N GLU A 151 3.78 -22.69 -9.85
CA GLU A 151 4.43 -22.09 -11.03
C GLU A 151 5.58 -21.14 -10.68
N GLU A 152 5.92 -20.94 -9.40
CA GLU A 152 7.16 -20.20 -9.03
C GLU A 152 8.47 -20.96 -9.37
N ALA A 153 8.38 -22.17 -9.93
CA ALA A 153 9.55 -22.91 -10.44
C ALA A 153 9.71 -22.86 -11.98
N LYS A 154 8.87 -22.13 -12.72
CA LYS A 154 8.89 -22.11 -14.21
C LYS A 154 9.32 -20.81 -14.87
N HIS A 155 9.49 -19.72 -14.11
CA HIS A 155 10.00 -18.46 -14.68
C HIS A 155 11.52 -18.47 -14.99
N LEU A 156 12.19 -19.62 -14.84
CA LEU A 156 13.40 -19.95 -15.58
C LEU A 156 13.08 -20.88 -16.74
N LYS A 157 12.61 -20.33 -17.87
CA LYS A 157 13.05 -20.64 -19.26
C LYS A 157 12.07 -20.16 -20.33
N LEU A 158 12.60 -19.27 -21.18
CA LEU A 158 12.45 -19.18 -22.63
C LEU A 158 11.11 -18.69 -23.24
N ALA A 159 11.20 -17.44 -23.72
CA ALA A 159 10.68 -16.86 -24.95
C ALA A 159 9.86 -17.74 -25.92
N VAL A 160 8.80 -17.17 -26.51
CA VAL A 160 8.62 -16.95 -27.96
C VAL A 160 7.34 -16.14 -28.26
N LYS A 161 7.53 -15.07 -29.03
CA LYS A 161 6.65 -14.21 -29.86
C LYS A 161 5.23 -14.71 -30.20
N VAL A 162 4.24 -13.80 -30.22
CA VAL A 162 3.48 -13.25 -31.39
C VAL A 162 2.31 -12.35 -30.87
N PRO A 163 1.91 -11.25 -31.57
CA PRO A 163 1.27 -10.06 -31.00
C PRO A 163 -0.23 -9.93 -31.27
N LEU A 164 -1.02 -9.23 -30.43
CA LEU A 164 -2.37 -8.76 -30.79
C LEU A 164 -2.85 -7.51 -30.02
N THR A 165 -3.03 -6.44 -30.80
CA THR A 165 -4.18 -5.50 -30.90
C THR A 165 -4.85 -4.85 -29.67
N ASN A 166 -4.76 -3.51 -29.68
CA ASN A 166 -5.58 -2.45 -29.08
C ASN A 166 -6.99 -2.82 -28.59
N MET A 167 -7.30 -2.43 -27.36
CA MET A 167 -8.59 -1.85 -26.99
C MET A 167 -8.45 -0.69 -26.00
N THR A 168 -9.36 0.26 -26.16
CA THR A 168 -9.42 1.66 -25.73
C THR A 168 -9.62 1.90 -24.24
N LYS A 169 -8.95 2.94 -23.71
CA LYS A 169 -9.17 3.54 -22.39
C LYS A 169 -10.50 4.30 -22.35
N GLY A 170 -11.28 4.05 -21.30
CA GLY A 170 -12.35 4.93 -20.85
C GLY A 170 -11.77 5.86 -19.78
N ALA A 171 -11.83 7.16 -20.05
CA ALA A 171 -11.57 8.19 -19.06
C ALA A 171 -12.80 8.34 -18.17
N ASP A 172 -12.60 8.53 -16.87
CA ASP A 172 -13.52 9.34 -16.08
C ASP A 172 -12.73 10.13 -15.04
N SER A 173 -13.04 11.42 -15.03
CA SER A 173 -12.56 12.47 -14.14
C SER A 173 -13.40 12.48 -12.87
N ASP A 174 -12.85 12.95 -11.75
CA ASP A 174 -13.56 13.90 -10.89
C ASP A 174 -12.60 14.64 -9.96
N ASP A 175 -12.97 15.88 -9.67
CA ASP A 175 -12.22 16.95 -9.03
C ASP A 175 -11.90 16.67 -7.55
N ASP A 176 -10.64 16.88 -7.15
CA ASP A 176 -10.23 17.06 -5.74
C ASP A 176 -9.22 18.21 -5.62
N GLU A 177 -9.30 18.95 -4.51
CA GLU A 177 -8.59 20.21 -4.24
C GLU A 177 -7.05 20.09 -4.05
N ASN A 178 -6.42 19.03 -4.57
CA ASN A 178 -4.96 18.87 -4.69
C ASN A 178 -4.64 18.44 -6.13
N ASN A 179 -4.46 19.40 -7.02
CA ASN A 179 -4.41 19.17 -8.47
C ASN A 179 -3.07 18.55 -8.94
N GLU A 180 -2.70 17.35 -8.48
CA GLU A 180 -1.58 16.60 -9.08
C GLU A 180 -1.92 16.25 -10.53
N SER A 181 -1.34 17.00 -11.45
CA SER A 181 -1.73 17.02 -12.85
C SER A 181 -0.53 16.79 -13.77
N LEU A 182 -0.76 16.04 -14.84
CA LEU A 182 0.15 16.02 -15.98
C LEU A 182 0.35 17.43 -16.51
N CYS A 183 1.60 17.86 -16.63
CA CYS A 183 1.97 19.20 -17.05
C CYS A 183 2.04 19.28 -18.58
N GLY A 184 1.02 18.73 -19.27
CA GLY A 184 1.04 18.47 -20.70
C GLY A 184 0.71 17.00 -21.01
N THR A 185 1.50 16.38 -21.88
CA THR A 185 1.45 14.93 -22.13
C THR A 185 2.31 14.21 -21.12
N ASP A 186 1.88 13.07 -20.58
CA ASP A 186 2.72 12.25 -19.69
C ASP A 186 4.02 11.83 -20.39
N GLU A 187 5.15 12.38 -19.94
CA GLU A 187 6.49 12.06 -20.43
C GLU A 187 7.21 11.05 -19.54
N SER A 188 6.56 10.54 -18.49
CA SER A 188 7.13 9.49 -17.65
C SER A 188 7.21 8.16 -18.41
N VAL A 189 8.16 7.31 -18.03
CA VAL A 189 8.28 5.95 -18.58
C VAL A 189 8.26 4.92 -17.48
N GLU A 190 7.89 3.68 -17.81
CA GLU A 190 8.09 2.56 -16.91
C GLU A 190 9.55 2.51 -16.45
N ALA A 191 9.79 2.23 -15.16
CA ALA A 191 11.14 2.29 -14.61
C ALA A 191 12.15 1.45 -15.43
N ALA A 192 11.74 0.27 -15.90
CA ALA A 192 12.57 -0.61 -16.73
C ALA A 192 12.96 0.00 -18.09
N CYS A 193 12.23 1.00 -18.58
CA CYS A 193 12.52 1.73 -19.81
C CYS A 193 13.50 2.88 -19.64
N ALA A 194 13.79 3.34 -18.41
CA ALA A 194 14.67 4.48 -18.20
C ALA A 194 16.05 4.37 -18.90
N PRO A 195 16.74 3.20 -18.90
CA PRO A 195 18.00 3.05 -19.65
C PRO A 195 17.85 3.22 -21.17
N SER A 196 16.72 2.84 -21.75
CA SER A 196 16.48 2.98 -23.20
C SER A 196 15.87 4.33 -23.60
N SER A 197 15.21 5.02 -22.68
CA SER A 197 14.50 6.28 -22.93
C SER A 197 15.37 7.52 -22.71
N THR A 198 16.56 7.37 -22.14
CA THR A 198 17.51 8.46 -21.81
C THR A 198 18.90 8.15 -22.38
N ASN A 199 19.94 8.83 -21.86
CA ASN A 199 21.30 8.30 -21.93
C ASN A 199 21.38 7.00 -21.11
N SER A 200 21.79 5.89 -21.74
CA SER A 200 21.84 4.55 -21.13
C SER A 200 22.48 4.49 -19.75
N ASP A 201 23.54 5.27 -19.48
CA ASP A 201 24.20 5.26 -18.19
C ASP A 201 23.38 6.01 -17.13
N GLU A 202 22.82 7.16 -17.49
CA GLU A 202 21.96 7.96 -16.60
C GLU A 202 20.68 7.20 -16.26
N GLY A 203 20.01 6.63 -17.26
CA GLY A 203 18.81 5.83 -17.07
C GLY A 203 19.03 4.57 -16.24
N ALA A 204 20.21 3.93 -16.35
CA ALA A 204 20.58 2.81 -15.49
C ALA A 204 20.73 3.24 -14.02
N VAL A 205 21.28 4.43 -13.77
CA VAL A 205 21.36 4.99 -12.41
C VAL A 205 19.98 5.35 -11.88
N MET A 206 19.12 5.98 -12.70
CA MET A 206 17.73 6.29 -12.33
C MET A 206 16.95 5.04 -11.93
N LEU A 207 17.06 3.97 -12.74
CA LEU A 207 16.45 2.67 -12.42
C LEU A 207 17.01 2.06 -11.14
N ALA A 208 18.32 2.09 -10.92
CA ALA A 208 18.91 1.57 -9.69
C ALA A 208 18.46 2.35 -8.44
N LYS A 209 18.33 3.67 -8.56
CA LYS A 209 17.91 4.57 -7.47
C LYS A 209 16.40 4.57 -7.24
N SER A 210 15.61 4.07 -8.19
CA SER A 210 14.17 3.89 -8.00
C SER A 210 13.83 2.63 -7.19
N GLN A 211 14.75 1.69 -7.02
CA GLN A 211 14.50 0.39 -6.36
C GLN A 211 14.03 0.50 -4.89
N PRO A 212 14.52 1.44 -4.06
CA PRO A 212 14.03 1.66 -2.69
C PRO A 212 12.70 2.44 -2.62
N VAL A 213 12.09 2.78 -3.76
CA VAL A 213 10.80 3.46 -3.85
C VAL A 213 9.69 2.42 -3.97
N ALA A 214 8.65 2.60 -3.17
CA ALA A 214 7.54 1.68 -3.00
C ALA A 214 6.20 2.33 -3.34
N ARG A 215 5.30 1.49 -3.82
CA ARG A 215 3.87 1.77 -3.85
C ARG A 215 3.31 1.56 -2.45
N LEU A 216 2.51 2.52 -2.00
CA LEU A 216 1.72 2.42 -0.78
C LEU A 216 0.27 2.18 -1.15
N SER A 217 -0.36 1.21 -0.50
CA SER A 217 -1.81 1.03 -0.53
C SER A 217 -2.31 1.18 0.90
N ILE A 218 -3.07 2.24 1.16
CA ILE A 218 -3.52 2.60 2.50
C ILE A 218 -5.02 2.41 2.58
N ILE A 219 -5.46 1.58 3.52
CA ILE A 219 -6.88 1.36 3.78
C ILE A 219 -7.40 2.55 4.61
N LYS A 220 -8.13 3.46 3.96
CA LYS A 220 -8.65 4.73 4.50
C LYS A 220 -10.13 4.62 4.85
N GLU A 221 -10.62 5.57 5.64
CA GLU A 221 -12.03 5.68 6.03
C GLU A 221 -12.60 4.39 6.67
N ASN A 222 -11.81 3.73 7.52
CA ASN A 222 -12.14 2.40 8.11
C ASN A 222 -12.26 1.26 7.09
N GLY A 223 -11.70 1.48 5.90
CA GLY A 223 -11.59 0.62 4.73
C GLY A 223 -12.74 0.70 3.73
N MET A 224 -13.41 1.84 3.70
CA MET A 224 -14.29 2.20 2.59
C MET A 224 -13.51 2.62 1.34
N GLU A 225 -12.23 3.00 1.51
CA GLU A 225 -11.38 3.49 0.43
C GLU A 225 -9.98 2.87 0.51
N ILE A 226 -9.35 2.66 -0.65
CA ILE A 226 -7.93 2.34 -0.77
C ILE A 226 -7.26 3.51 -1.48
N ALA A 227 -6.52 4.30 -0.72
CA ALA A 227 -5.67 5.36 -1.26
C ALA A 227 -4.35 4.77 -1.73
N TYR A 228 -3.85 5.26 -2.86
CA TYR A 228 -2.50 4.95 -3.33
C TYR A 228 -1.61 6.15 -3.13
N CYS A 229 -0.38 5.90 -2.67
CA CYS A 229 0.67 6.90 -2.53
C CYS A 229 2.02 6.29 -2.92
N THR A 230 3.05 7.14 -2.94
CA THR A 230 4.44 6.72 -3.06
C THR A 230 5.16 6.92 -1.73
N GLY A 231 6.07 6.01 -1.40
CA GLY A 231 6.97 6.17 -0.26
C GLY A 231 8.31 5.51 -0.55
N TRP A 232 9.32 5.75 0.28
CA TRP A 232 10.66 5.23 -0.01
C TRP A 232 11.50 5.01 1.24
N LEU A 233 12.43 4.05 1.16
CA LEU A 233 13.33 3.71 2.27
C LEU A 233 14.26 4.88 2.58
N LEU A 234 14.13 5.43 3.78
CA LEU A 234 14.94 6.53 4.28
C LEU A 234 15.99 6.01 5.28
N GLY A 235 17.26 6.07 4.87
CA GLY A 235 18.36 5.66 5.73
C GLY A 235 18.39 4.15 6.03
N CYS A 236 19.24 3.78 6.99
CA CYS A 236 19.70 2.41 7.21
C CYS A 236 19.05 1.71 8.42
N ASP A 237 17.91 2.19 8.90
CA ASP A 237 17.24 1.68 10.12
C ASP A 237 15.78 1.23 9.88
N GLY A 238 15.45 0.83 8.65
CA GLY A 238 14.15 0.30 8.25
C GLY A 238 13.00 1.30 8.27
N HIS A 239 13.31 2.57 8.07
CA HIS A 239 12.31 3.63 8.00
C HIS A 239 11.90 3.88 6.55
N LEU A 240 10.65 4.25 6.38
CA LEU A 240 10.08 4.72 5.13
C LEU A 240 9.46 6.10 5.37
N ILE A 241 9.61 7.01 4.40
CA ILE A 241 8.98 8.32 4.43
C ILE A 241 8.00 8.47 3.27
N THR A 242 6.90 9.19 3.52
CA THR A 242 5.84 9.56 2.57
C THR A 242 5.17 10.86 3.07
N ASN A 243 4.05 11.30 2.49
CA ASN A 243 3.31 12.47 2.97
C ASN A 243 2.44 12.19 4.19
N GLN A 244 2.10 13.24 4.94
CA GLN A 244 1.16 13.15 6.05
C GLN A 244 -0.26 12.88 5.55
N HIS A 245 -0.69 13.48 4.44
CA HIS A 245 -2.02 13.19 3.90
C HIS A 245 -2.16 11.71 3.45
N CYS A 246 -1.05 11.06 3.08
CA CYS A 246 -0.99 9.61 2.85
C CYS A 246 -1.08 8.80 4.14
N ILE A 247 -0.29 9.13 5.17
CA ILE A 247 -0.32 8.46 6.47
C ILE A 247 -0.45 9.51 7.58
N GLY A 248 -1.68 9.79 7.99
CA GLY A 248 -1.96 10.86 8.95
C GLY A 248 -1.85 10.43 10.40
N ASP A 249 -2.08 9.15 10.66
CA ASP A 249 -2.15 8.62 12.02
C ASP A 249 -1.68 7.16 12.13
N ASN A 250 -1.77 6.62 13.35
CA ASN A 250 -1.36 5.24 13.63
C ASN A 250 -2.23 4.19 12.92
N GLN A 251 -3.51 4.50 12.66
CA GLN A 251 -4.41 3.59 11.98
C GLN A 251 -4.05 3.50 10.51
N ASP A 252 -3.79 4.63 9.85
CA ASP A 252 -3.27 4.67 8.49
C ASP A 252 -1.96 3.88 8.37
N ALA A 253 -1.00 4.11 9.28
CA ALA A 253 0.29 3.42 9.25
C ALA A 253 0.13 1.90 9.38
N LEU A 254 -0.70 1.46 10.32
CA LEU A 254 -0.99 0.04 10.52
C LEU A 254 -1.65 -0.58 9.28
N ASN A 255 -2.55 0.17 8.65
CA ASN A 255 -3.33 -0.21 7.48
C ASN A 255 -2.61 0.02 6.14
N THR A 256 -1.31 0.37 6.18
CA THR A 256 -0.51 0.58 4.98
C THR A 256 0.20 -0.71 4.57
N LYS A 257 -0.10 -1.18 3.35
CA LYS A 257 0.74 -2.13 2.63
C LYS A 257 1.84 -1.36 1.91
N VAL A 258 3.09 -1.76 2.12
CA VAL A 258 4.25 -1.24 1.39
C VAL A 258 4.67 -2.28 0.35
N GLU A 259 4.80 -1.88 -0.91
CA GLU A 259 5.18 -2.77 -2.01
C GLU A 259 6.35 -2.19 -2.80
N PHE A 260 7.53 -2.76 -2.60
CA PHE A 260 8.74 -2.45 -3.36
C PHE A 260 8.78 -3.29 -4.63
N LEU A 261 9.53 -2.79 -5.62
CA LEU A 261 9.73 -3.49 -6.90
C LEU A 261 8.42 -3.76 -7.65
N ALA A 262 7.37 -2.95 -7.40
CA ALA A 262 6.13 -3.00 -8.17
C ALA A 262 6.35 -2.31 -9.53
N GLU A 263 7.03 -2.97 -10.45
CA GLU A 263 7.45 -2.41 -11.75
C GLU A 263 7.53 -3.50 -12.82
N SER A 264 7.56 -3.12 -14.10
CA SER A 264 7.78 -4.10 -15.16
C SER A 264 9.17 -4.74 -15.04
N THR A 265 9.24 -6.02 -15.33
CA THR A 265 10.50 -6.78 -15.36
C THR A 265 11.40 -6.38 -16.53
N SER A 266 10.82 -5.81 -17.60
CA SER A 266 11.53 -5.36 -18.78
C SER A 266 10.77 -4.25 -19.50
N CYS A 267 11.51 -3.36 -20.18
CA CYS A 267 10.90 -2.27 -20.93
C CYS A 267 10.01 -2.81 -22.07
N GLY A 268 8.74 -2.39 -22.09
CA GLY A 268 7.78 -2.80 -23.13
C GLY A 268 7.42 -4.29 -23.06
N GLY A 269 7.52 -4.89 -21.87
CA GLY A 269 7.02 -6.24 -21.62
C GLY A 269 5.50 -6.34 -21.79
N ASP A 270 4.99 -7.56 -21.83
CA ASP A 270 3.54 -7.83 -21.95
C ASP A 270 2.79 -7.68 -20.60
N GLU A 271 3.44 -7.10 -19.60
CA GLU A 271 2.89 -6.91 -18.25
C GLU A 271 1.94 -5.71 -18.21
N THR A 272 0.82 -5.84 -17.50
CA THR A 272 -0.13 -4.73 -17.32
C THR A 272 0.30 -3.88 -16.12
N CYS A 273 1.14 -2.87 -16.38
CA CYS A 273 1.60 -1.93 -15.36
C CYS A 273 0.70 -0.70 -15.22
N ASP A 274 -0.11 -0.35 -16.23
CA ASP A 274 -0.95 0.87 -16.25
C ASP A 274 -2.33 0.67 -15.62
N SER A 275 -2.37 -0.06 -14.50
CA SER A 275 -3.57 -0.30 -13.70
C SER A 275 -3.25 -0.28 -12.21
N ARG A 276 -4.22 0.07 -11.37
CA ARG A 276 -4.10 0.05 -9.90
C ARG A 276 -3.65 -1.34 -9.44
N GLY A 277 -2.51 -1.43 -8.75
CA GLY A 277 -1.95 -2.72 -8.32
C GLY A 277 -1.18 -3.48 -9.41
N GLY A 278 -1.09 -2.96 -10.64
CA GLY A 278 -0.39 -3.56 -11.76
C GLY A 278 1.10 -3.76 -11.49
N CYS A 279 1.69 -4.76 -12.16
CA CYS A 279 3.09 -5.17 -11.98
C CYS A 279 3.45 -5.36 -10.49
N PRO A 280 2.84 -6.35 -9.80
CA PRO A 280 2.99 -6.52 -8.36
C PRO A 280 4.43 -6.86 -7.99
N GLY A 281 4.90 -6.25 -6.90
CA GLY A 281 6.26 -6.42 -6.41
C GLY A 281 6.37 -7.61 -5.45
N PRO A 282 7.40 -8.47 -5.54
CA PRO A 282 7.57 -9.62 -4.66
C PRO A 282 8.02 -9.24 -3.23
N VAL A 283 8.23 -7.96 -2.97
CA VAL A 283 8.77 -7.45 -1.72
C VAL A 283 7.76 -6.49 -1.12
N GLY A 284 7.12 -6.88 -0.01
CA GLY A 284 6.24 -5.98 0.71
C GLY A 284 6.25 -6.19 2.21
N ALA A 285 6.08 -5.10 2.95
CA ALA A 285 5.75 -5.15 4.37
C ALA A 285 4.23 -5.02 4.51
N SER A 286 3.63 -5.97 5.23
CA SER A 286 2.17 -6.01 5.40
C SER A 286 1.64 -5.01 6.44
N THR A 287 2.54 -4.33 7.18
CA THR A 287 2.16 -3.30 8.14
C THR A 287 3.34 -2.36 8.43
N THR A 288 3.04 -1.15 8.89
CA THR A 288 4.02 -0.16 9.34
C THR A 288 3.63 0.44 10.69
N THR A 289 4.62 0.99 11.40
CA THR A 289 4.40 1.73 12.64
C THR A 289 4.72 3.20 12.42
N LEU A 290 3.80 4.11 12.77
CA LEU A 290 4.07 5.54 12.74
C LEU A 290 5.16 5.94 13.75
N VAL A 291 6.18 6.66 13.28
CA VAL A 291 7.30 7.16 14.10
C VAL A 291 7.16 8.66 14.33
N ALA A 292 6.89 9.41 13.27
CA ALA A 292 6.64 10.84 13.34
C ALA A 292 5.73 11.28 12.20
N VAL A 293 4.96 12.34 12.42
CA VAL A 293 4.11 12.95 11.42
C VAL A 293 4.17 14.47 11.57
N SER A 294 3.99 15.20 10.48
CA SER A 294 3.92 16.65 10.47
C SER A 294 2.93 17.13 9.42
N GLU A 295 1.82 17.72 9.85
CA GLU A 295 0.84 18.37 8.99
C GLU A 295 1.46 19.62 8.32
N ASP A 296 2.17 20.46 9.09
CA ASP A 296 2.82 21.69 8.59
C ASP A 296 3.87 21.48 7.48
N LEU A 297 4.44 20.28 7.41
CA LEU A 297 5.48 19.90 6.44
C LEU A 297 5.02 18.75 5.54
N ASP A 298 3.75 18.37 5.65
CA ASP A 298 3.12 17.23 4.99
C ASP A 298 4.03 16.00 4.81
N TYR A 299 4.63 15.52 5.90
CA TYR A 299 5.41 14.29 5.88
C TYR A 299 5.00 13.33 7.00
N ALA A 300 5.11 12.03 6.72
CA ALA A 300 5.00 10.95 7.67
C ALA A 300 6.23 10.03 7.57
N LEU A 301 6.85 9.77 8.73
CA LEU A 301 7.92 8.79 8.89
C LEU A 301 7.33 7.56 9.58
N VAL A 302 7.42 6.42 8.91
CA VAL A 302 7.02 5.12 9.46
C VAL A 302 8.20 4.17 9.53
N ARG A 303 8.11 3.17 10.41
CA ARG A 303 9.03 2.04 10.46
C ARG A 303 8.34 0.82 9.87
N LEU A 304 9.04 0.07 9.04
CA LEU A 304 8.50 -1.17 8.46
C LEU A 304 8.37 -2.25 9.53
N GLY A 305 7.18 -2.87 9.58
CA GLY A 305 6.83 -3.90 10.56
C GLY A 305 6.18 -3.36 11.84
N SER A 306 5.71 -4.28 12.69
CA SER A 306 5.10 -3.98 13.98
C SER A 306 6.17 -3.68 15.05
N ASN A 307 5.81 -2.86 16.05
CA ASN A 307 6.66 -2.41 17.17
C ASN A 307 7.35 -3.54 17.97
N THR A 308 6.93 -4.79 17.79
CA THR A 308 7.39 -5.96 18.54
C THR A 308 8.60 -6.68 17.91
N SER A 309 9.03 -6.26 16.71
CA SER A 309 10.04 -6.99 15.93
C SER A 309 11.40 -6.31 15.96
N THR A 310 12.44 -7.01 16.43
CA THR A 310 13.84 -6.73 16.02
C THR A 310 14.00 -7.15 14.56
N ALA A 311 13.41 -6.37 13.66
CA ALA A 311 13.44 -6.64 12.23
C ALA A 311 14.85 -6.39 11.67
N ASN A 312 15.40 -7.39 10.99
CA ASN A 312 16.62 -7.25 10.20
C ASN A 312 16.24 -6.86 8.76
N TYR A 313 16.63 -5.66 8.34
CA TYR A 313 16.33 -5.13 7.01
C TYR A 313 17.41 -5.43 5.96
N SER A 314 18.45 -6.22 6.28
CA SER A 314 19.56 -6.49 5.35
C SER A 314 19.12 -7.13 4.05
N ALA A 315 18.22 -8.12 4.12
CA ALA A 315 17.69 -8.79 2.93
C ALA A 315 16.79 -7.88 2.10
N LEU A 316 16.09 -6.93 2.75
CA LEU A 316 15.33 -5.90 2.04
C LEU A 316 16.29 -4.96 1.30
N TYR A 317 17.30 -4.43 1.99
CA TYR A 317 18.29 -3.54 1.39
C TYR A 317 19.08 -4.20 0.26
N GLU A 318 19.39 -5.49 0.36
CA GLU A 318 20.02 -6.22 -0.74
C GLU A 318 19.12 -6.28 -1.98
N LYS A 319 17.82 -6.54 -1.79
CA LYS A 319 16.84 -6.60 -2.89
C LYS A 319 16.54 -5.23 -3.50
N THR A 320 16.48 -4.18 -2.69
CA THR A 320 16.16 -2.81 -3.15
C THR A 320 17.40 -2.01 -3.56
N GLY A 321 18.59 -2.62 -3.60
CA GLY A 321 19.83 -1.89 -3.90
C GLY A 321 20.19 -0.82 -2.85
N GLY A 322 19.68 -0.97 -1.63
CA GLY A 322 19.91 -0.08 -0.50
C GLY A 322 18.69 0.76 -0.12
N TYR A 323 18.97 2.02 0.21
CA TYR A 323 18.02 3.03 0.67
C TYR A 323 18.42 4.38 0.05
N LEU A 324 17.50 5.34 0.10
CA LEU A 324 17.79 6.71 -0.31
C LEU A 324 18.20 7.58 0.88
N GLN A 325 18.90 8.66 0.55
CA GLN A 325 19.40 9.64 1.51
C GLN A 325 19.03 11.04 1.02
N PHE A 326 18.75 11.92 1.96
CA PHE A 326 18.62 13.33 1.67
C PHE A 326 19.97 13.97 1.39
N ARG A 327 20.00 14.92 0.45
CA ARG A 327 21.11 15.86 0.29
C ARG A 327 20.98 16.95 1.37
N GLY A 328 21.94 17.02 2.30
CA GLY A 328 21.88 17.96 3.42
C GLY A 328 21.90 19.45 3.03
N SER A 329 22.46 19.78 1.85
CA SER A 329 22.43 21.14 1.31
C SER A 329 21.08 21.54 0.72
N GLY A 330 20.16 20.60 0.53
CA GLY A 330 18.87 20.84 -0.11
C GLY A 330 18.95 21.06 -1.63
N PRO A 331 17.84 21.50 -2.24
CA PRO A 331 17.70 21.75 -3.66
C PRO A 331 18.41 23.04 -4.09
N VAL A 332 18.89 23.07 -5.33
CA VAL A 332 19.53 24.20 -6.00
C VAL A 332 18.69 24.59 -7.22
N LEU A 333 18.53 25.90 -7.46
CA LEU A 333 17.82 26.40 -8.63
C LEU A 333 18.49 25.90 -9.92
N ASP A 334 17.68 25.58 -10.94
CA ASP A 334 18.07 25.08 -12.25
C ASP A 334 18.74 23.69 -12.24
N GLU A 335 18.80 22.98 -11.11
CA GLU A 335 19.37 21.63 -11.09
C GLU A 335 18.41 20.60 -11.72
N ASN A 336 18.95 19.68 -12.51
CA ASN A 336 18.19 18.62 -13.15
C ASN A 336 17.72 17.58 -12.12
N ILE A 337 16.50 17.10 -12.30
CA ILE A 337 15.83 16.17 -11.38
C ILE A 337 15.22 14.97 -12.11
N TYR A 338 14.95 13.92 -11.36
CA TYR A 338 14.05 12.84 -11.74
C TYR A 338 13.23 12.36 -10.54
N ILE A 339 12.08 11.78 -10.83
CA ILE A 339 11.05 11.42 -9.86
C ILE A 339 10.60 9.98 -10.13
N PRO A 340 11.15 8.99 -9.40
CA PRO A 340 10.57 7.66 -9.35
C PRO A 340 9.27 7.67 -8.51
N GLN A 341 8.18 7.17 -9.07
CA GLN A 341 6.83 7.33 -8.53
C GLN A 341 5.88 6.20 -8.93
N HIS A 342 4.74 6.11 -8.23
CA HIS A 342 3.62 5.21 -8.53
C HIS A 342 2.33 5.98 -8.84
N PRO A 343 2.26 6.67 -10.00
CA PRO A 343 1.08 7.45 -10.35
C PRO A 343 -0.12 6.51 -10.50
N LEU A 344 -1.27 6.94 -9.99
CA LEU A 344 -2.54 6.21 -9.95
C LEU A 344 -2.46 4.82 -9.30
N GLY A 345 -1.42 4.55 -8.50
CA GLY A 345 -1.16 3.22 -7.95
C GLY A 345 -0.65 2.21 -8.98
N TYR A 346 -0.11 2.67 -10.11
CA TYR A 346 0.40 1.83 -11.19
C TYR A 346 1.75 1.19 -10.85
N GLY A 347 2.25 0.38 -11.78
CA GLY A 347 3.66 -0.02 -11.78
C GLY A 347 4.56 1.22 -11.82
N LYS A 348 5.77 1.10 -11.26
CA LYS A 348 6.68 2.21 -11.06
C LYS A 348 7.03 2.89 -12.37
N ARG A 349 6.93 4.22 -12.36
CA ARG A 349 7.34 5.09 -13.47
C ARG A 349 8.42 6.04 -12.98
N ILE A 350 9.24 6.50 -13.90
CA ILE A 350 10.24 7.54 -13.66
C ILE A 350 9.88 8.70 -14.56
N ALA A 351 9.68 9.88 -13.99
CA ALA A 351 9.53 11.13 -14.72
C ALA A 351 10.83 11.93 -14.60
N TRP A 352 11.35 12.45 -15.70
CA TRP A 352 12.59 13.25 -15.73
C TRP A 352 12.59 14.31 -16.83
N LEU A 353 11.49 14.41 -17.59
CA LEU A 353 11.33 15.40 -18.65
C LEU A 353 10.24 16.40 -18.29
N TYR A 354 10.34 17.55 -18.93
CA TYR A 354 9.26 18.51 -19.08
C TYR A 354 9.41 19.17 -20.47
N ASP A 355 8.38 19.06 -21.30
CA ASP A 355 8.33 19.53 -22.69
C ASP A 355 9.55 19.06 -23.52
N GLY A 356 9.88 17.77 -23.38
CA GLY A 356 10.99 17.12 -24.08
C GLY A 356 12.39 17.54 -23.61
N GLN A 357 12.51 18.37 -22.57
CA GLN A 357 13.78 18.78 -21.97
C GLN A 357 13.98 18.12 -20.60
N PRO A 358 15.23 17.97 -20.12
CA PRO A 358 15.48 17.54 -18.76
C PRO A 358 14.74 18.41 -17.74
N GLY A 359 13.92 17.77 -16.91
CA GLY A 359 13.21 18.40 -15.82
C GLY A 359 14.17 18.98 -14.79
N ARG A 360 13.79 20.11 -14.18
CA ARG A 360 14.63 20.84 -13.24
C ARG A 360 13.84 21.54 -12.15
N ILE A 361 14.56 21.99 -11.11
CA ILE A 361 14.03 22.92 -10.12
C ILE A 361 13.88 24.31 -10.74
N GLU A 362 12.66 24.80 -10.82
CA GLU A 362 12.30 26.10 -11.43
C GLU A 362 12.09 27.20 -10.37
N SER A 363 11.85 26.81 -9.12
CA SER A 363 11.73 27.74 -8.01
C SER A 363 12.21 27.12 -6.70
N LEU A 364 12.81 27.94 -5.83
CA LEU A 364 13.12 27.55 -4.45
C LEU A 364 12.04 27.98 -3.45
N THR A 365 11.03 28.72 -3.92
CA THR A 365 9.90 29.19 -3.12
C THR A 365 8.64 29.22 -3.97
N VAL A 366 7.72 28.29 -3.74
CA VAL A 366 6.35 28.36 -4.24
C VAL A 366 5.39 28.78 -3.13
N THR A 367 4.21 29.27 -3.51
CA THR A 367 3.19 29.74 -2.57
C THR A 367 1.86 29.01 -2.70
N GLU A 368 1.63 28.33 -3.82
CA GLU A 368 0.35 27.68 -4.14
C GLU A 368 0.15 26.38 -3.34
N CYS A 369 1.22 25.65 -3.07
CA CYS A 369 1.20 24.46 -2.22
C CYS A 369 1.44 24.83 -0.75
N ARG A 370 2.71 24.97 -0.36
CA ARG A 370 3.11 25.51 0.93
C ARG A 370 4.23 26.51 0.73
N LYS A 371 4.27 27.52 1.59
CA LYS A 371 5.32 28.54 1.59
C LYS A 371 6.70 27.88 1.79
N ASP A 372 7.66 28.30 0.97
CA ASP A 372 9.06 27.82 0.98
C ASP A 372 9.24 26.39 0.45
N ASP A 373 8.26 25.86 -0.29
CA ASP A 373 8.44 24.66 -1.09
C ASP A 373 9.23 24.95 -2.36
N VAL A 374 9.85 23.92 -2.94
CA VAL A 374 10.48 24.01 -4.25
C VAL A 374 9.49 23.69 -5.37
N GLY A 375 9.67 24.37 -6.50
CA GLY A 375 8.82 24.30 -7.68
C GLY A 375 9.49 23.58 -8.84
N TYR A 376 8.75 22.74 -9.56
CA TYR A 376 9.17 22.09 -10.82
C TYR A 376 7.95 21.71 -11.68
N TYR A 377 8.17 21.38 -12.95
CA TYR A 377 7.11 21.01 -13.90
C TYR A 377 7.12 19.55 -14.37
N VAL A 378 8.01 18.72 -13.81
CA VAL A 378 8.06 17.28 -14.11
C VAL A 378 6.76 16.61 -13.71
N ASP A 379 6.23 15.78 -14.61
CA ASP A 379 4.91 15.14 -14.47
C ASP A 379 4.73 14.34 -13.18
N THR A 380 3.60 14.58 -12.52
CA THR A 380 3.08 13.79 -11.41
C THR A 380 1.57 13.65 -11.55
N GLN A 381 0.98 12.69 -10.84
CA GLN A 381 -0.47 12.42 -10.81
C GLN A 381 -0.84 11.86 -9.45
N GLU A 382 -2.12 11.85 -9.09
CA GLU A 382 -2.65 11.18 -7.88
C GLU A 382 -1.87 9.90 -7.55
N GLY A 383 -1.41 9.75 -6.32
CA GLY A 383 -0.58 8.62 -5.88
C GLY A 383 0.93 8.81 -6.09
N SER A 384 1.33 9.88 -6.75
CA SER A 384 2.73 10.35 -6.78
C SER A 384 3.11 11.04 -5.47
N SER A 385 2.13 11.45 -4.67
CA SER A 385 2.35 12.02 -3.35
C SER A 385 3.31 11.17 -2.52
N GLY A 386 4.36 11.80 -1.99
CA GLY A 386 5.42 11.18 -1.20
C GLY A 386 6.62 10.71 -2.02
N SER A 387 6.60 10.93 -3.34
CA SER A 387 7.73 10.60 -4.22
C SER A 387 8.98 11.42 -3.88
N PRO A 388 10.17 10.82 -3.94
CA PRO A 388 11.42 11.55 -3.76
C PRO A 388 11.74 12.36 -5.02
N ILE A 389 12.08 13.64 -4.83
CA ILE A 389 12.70 14.46 -5.88
C ILE A 389 14.20 14.26 -5.79
N ILE A 390 14.81 13.68 -6.82
CA ILE A 390 16.22 13.30 -6.80
C ILE A 390 17.00 14.18 -7.78
N GLY A 391 18.07 14.81 -7.29
CA GLY A 391 18.98 15.57 -8.16
C GLY A 391 19.89 14.64 -8.95
N THR A 392 19.99 14.82 -10.26
CA THR A 392 20.76 13.91 -11.15
C THR A 392 22.27 13.96 -10.89
N SER A 393 22.77 15.07 -10.34
CA SER A 393 24.20 15.33 -10.11
C SER A 393 24.85 14.40 -9.08
N ASP A 394 24.10 13.98 -8.05
CA ASP A 394 24.59 13.11 -6.99
C ASP A 394 23.66 11.96 -6.61
N ASN A 395 22.46 11.92 -7.19
CA ASN A 395 21.43 10.91 -6.95
C ASN A 395 20.99 10.82 -5.48
N ASN A 396 20.98 11.97 -4.79
CA ASN A 396 20.39 12.15 -3.47
C ASN A 396 19.06 12.90 -3.55
N VAL A 397 18.19 12.64 -2.58
CA VAL A 397 16.86 13.26 -2.50
C VAL A 397 17.01 14.70 -2.02
N ILE A 398 16.47 15.65 -2.78
CA ILE A 398 16.54 17.09 -2.47
C ILE A 398 15.22 17.63 -1.93
N ALA A 399 14.09 16.97 -2.22
CA ALA A 399 12.76 17.35 -1.73
C ALA A 399 11.79 16.16 -1.75
N LEU A 400 10.63 16.31 -1.09
CA LEU A 400 9.53 15.35 -1.06
C LEU A 400 8.31 15.93 -1.79
N HIS A 401 7.84 15.29 -2.87
CA HIS A 401 6.62 15.73 -3.56
C HIS A 401 5.41 15.65 -2.64
N HIS A 402 4.51 16.64 -2.70
CA HIS A 402 3.26 16.59 -1.92
C HIS A 402 2.06 17.32 -2.55
N CYS A 403 2.29 18.18 -3.55
CA CYS A 403 1.22 18.98 -4.13
C CYS A 403 1.52 19.34 -5.60
N GLY A 404 0.47 19.60 -6.38
CA GLY A 404 0.57 19.91 -7.81
C GLY A 404 -0.46 20.89 -8.34
N GLY A 405 -0.32 21.20 -9.64
CA GLY A 405 -1.24 22.03 -10.42
C GLY A 405 -0.64 22.56 -11.72
N CYS A 406 0.33 21.82 -12.28
CA CYS A 406 1.42 22.23 -13.18
C CYS A 406 2.71 22.65 -12.45
N LEU A 407 2.71 23.79 -11.75
CA LEU A 407 3.86 24.11 -10.90
C LEU A 407 3.80 23.24 -9.64
N ASN A 408 4.42 22.07 -9.70
CA ASN A 408 4.43 21.10 -8.62
C ASN A 408 5.25 21.63 -7.44
N GLY A 409 4.78 21.33 -6.23
CA GLY A 409 5.41 21.70 -4.97
C GLY A 409 6.05 20.48 -4.28
N ALA A 410 7.25 20.67 -3.74
CA ALA A 410 7.90 19.69 -2.89
C ALA A 410 8.53 20.32 -1.64
N ILE A 411 8.42 19.62 -0.52
CA ILE A 411 8.99 20.05 0.76
C ILE A 411 10.52 19.86 0.70
N PRO A 412 11.33 20.92 0.92
CA PRO A 412 12.78 20.81 0.85
C PRO A 412 13.32 19.83 1.90
N ALA A 413 14.29 18.99 1.53
CA ALA A 413 14.89 17.99 2.40
C ALA A 413 15.37 18.58 3.74
N GLN A 414 15.90 19.82 3.72
CA GLN A 414 16.40 20.51 4.91
C GLN A 414 15.33 20.72 5.97
N SER A 415 14.10 21.06 5.56
CA SER A 415 12.97 21.27 6.47
C SER A 415 12.61 19.98 7.20
N ILE A 416 12.57 18.86 6.47
CA ILE A 416 12.27 17.54 7.03
C ILE A 416 13.40 17.07 7.94
N ILE A 417 14.67 17.22 7.54
CA ILE A 417 15.84 16.87 8.36
C ILE A 417 15.81 17.65 9.68
N ALA A 418 15.58 18.96 9.62
CA ALA A 418 15.55 19.82 10.80
C ALA A 418 14.43 19.40 11.77
N ASP A 419 13.23 19.12 11.26
CA ASP A 419 12.10 18.72 12.09
C ASP A 419 12.28 17.32 12.71
N LEU A 420 12.74 16.33 11.94
CA LEU A 420 13.07 15.00 12.45
C LEU A 420 14.19 15.01 13.48
N THR A 421 15.20 15.87 13.29
CA THR A 421 16.29 16.08 14.27
C THR A 421 15.73 16.67 15.55
N LYS A 422 14.88 17.69 15.45
CA LYS A 422 14.22 18.33 16.60
C LYS A 422 13.33 17.35 17.37
N LYS A 423 12.64 16.45 16.66
CA LYS A 423 11.81 15.38 17.26
C LYS A 423 12.67 14.22 17.85
N GLY A 424 13.97 14.18 17.58
CA GLY A 424 14.87 13.13 18.07
C GLY A 424 14.66 11.77 17.40
N VAL A 425 14.06 11.75 16.22
CA VAL A 425 13.68 10.53 15.47
C VAL A 425 14.31 10.45 14.08
N LEU A 426 15.30 11.28 13.78
CA LEU A 426 16.03 11.22 12.51
C LEU A 426 16.70 9.85 12.35
N PRO A 427 16.33 9.05 11.32
CA PRO A 427 16.94 7.74 11.14
C PRO A 427 18.45 7.82 10.89
N LYS A 428 19.15 6.72 11.18
CA LYS A 428 20.57 6.61 10.82
C LYS A 428 20.73 6.61 9.31
N CYS A 429 21.87 7.13 8.84
CA CYS A 429 22.18 7.24 7.42
C CYS A 429 21.15 8.07 6.60
N THR A 430 20.37 8.94 7.23
CA THR A 430 19.36 9.76 6.53
C THR A 430 19.99 10.81 5.60
N VAL A 431 21.10 11.42 6.00
CA VAL A 431 21.75 12.49 5.22
C VAL A 431 22.99 11.93 4.54
N ALA A 432 23.12 12.17 3.22
CA ALA A 432 24.31 11.81 2.45
C ALA A 432 25.54 12.56 2.99
N LYS A 433 26.71 11.91 2.92
CA LYS A 433 27.97 12.44 3.45
C LYS A 433 28.68 13.38 2.49
#